data_AF-A0A948XG58-F1
#
_entry.id   AF-A0A948XG58-F1
#
_cell.length_a   1.000
_cell.length_b   1.000
_cell.length_c   1.000
_cell.angle_alpha   90.00
_cell.angle_beta   90.00
_cell.angle_gamma   90.00
#
_symmetry.space_group_name_H-M   'P 1'
#
loop_
_entity.id
_entity.type
_entity.pdbx_description
1 polymer ?
#
loop_
_entity_poly.entity_id
_entity_poly.type
_entity_poly.pdbx_seq_one_letter_code
_entity_poly.pdbx_strand_id
1 'polypeptide(L)'
;INQFITSLDIHSVIDDDWQKFVDKKKVDELEQIITNENLDHDATYTFVRNSFRDGSVATTGTAVTKIMAVRPSRFAPDKAYSKKRESVLDKLIRFFERFFDISGGKFIE
;
A
#
# COMPACT_ATOMS: atom_id res chain seq x y z
N ILE A 1 -18.37 33.39 -32.08
CA ILE A 1 -17.70 33.18 -30.79
C ILE A 1 -18.76 32.56 -29.88
N ASN A 2 -18.66 31.27 -29.54
CA ASN A 2 -19.39 30.60 -28.43
C ASN A 2 -19.14 29.08 -28.42
N GLN A 3 -17.90 28.65 -28.20
CA GLN A 3 -17.56 27.28 -27.79
C GLN A 3 -16.34 27.34 -26.87
N PHE A 4 -16.55 27.74 -25.61
CA PHE A 4 -15.46 27.75 -24.63
C PHE A 4 -15.92 27.43 -23.19
N ILE A 5 -17.05 26.73 -23.03
CA ILE A 5 -17.58 26.39 -21.71
C ILE A 5 -18.06 24.94 -21.70
N THR A 6 -17.13 23.99 -21.85
CA THR A 6 -17.32 22.58 -21.45
C THR A 6 -15.99 21.85 -21.20
N SER A 7 -14.87 22.55 -21.07
CA SER A 7 -13.58 21.91 -20.78
C SER A 7 -13.29 21.83 -19.27
N LEU A 8 -13.73 22.82 -18.49
CA LEU A 8 -13.48 22.88 -17.04
C LEU A 8 -14.19 21.77 -16.25
N ASP A 9 -15.40 21.37 -16.66
CA ASP A 9 -16.19 20.33 -15.97
C ASP A 9 -15.70 18.91 -16.31
N ILE A 10 -15.24 18.69 -17.56
CA ILE A 10 -14.75 17.38 -18.01
C ILE A 10 -13.41 17.05 -17.33
N HIS A 11 -12.51 18.02 -17.15
CA HIS A 11 -11.24 17.79 -16.47
C HIS A 11 -11.42 17.46 -14.98
N SER A 12 -12.32 18.15 -14.27
CA SER A 12 -12.58 17.85 -12.85
C SER A 12 -13.25 16.49 -12.64
N VAL A 13 -14.18 16.08 -13.52
CA VAL A 13 -14.84 14.77 -13.42
C VAL A 13 -13.87 13.62 -13.74
N ILE A 14 -12.97 13.81 -14.72
CA ILE A 14 -11.94 12.82 -15.04
C ILE A 14 -10.95 12.66 -13.89
N ASP A 15 -10.56 13.76 -13.23
CA ASP A 15 -9.65 13.71 -12.08
C ASP A 15 -10.28 12.98 -10.88
N ASP A 16 -11.57 13.19 -10.60
CA ASP A 16 -12.30 12.51 -9.52
C ASP A 16 -12.47 11.01 -9.79
N ASP A 17 -12.84 10.62 -11.01
CA ASP A 17 -13.01 9.22 -11.37
C ASP A 17 -11.68 8.48 -11.46
N TRP A 18 -10.61 9.17 -11.87
CA TRP A 18 -9.24 8.67 -11.78
C TRP A 18 -8.83 8.44 -10.32
N GLN A 19 -9.07 9.41 -9.44
CA GLN A 19 -8.74 9.29 -8.01
C GLN A 19 -9.46 8.10 -7.37
N LYS A 20 -10.77 7.95 -7.61
CA LYS A 20 -11.55 6.79 -7.14
C LYS A 20 -11.00 5.46 -7.68
N PHE A 21 -10.60 5.42 -8.94
CA PHE A 21 -10.00 4.22 -9.53
C PHE A 21 -8.68 3.87 -8.85
N VAL A 22 -7.81 4.85 -8.62
CA VAL A 22 -6.53 4.67 -7.93
C VAL A 22 -6.77 4.21 -6.49
N ASP A 23 -7.71 4.80 -5.78
CA ASP A 23 -8.06 4.41 -4.40
C ASP A 23 -8.57 2.98 -4.33
N LYS A 24 -9.47 2.59 -5.23
CA LYS A 24 -9.93 1.21 -5.35
C LYS A 24 -8.76 0.25 -5.64
N LYS A 25 -7.87 0.62 -6.56
CA LYS A 25 -6.70 -0.21 -6.89
C LYS A 25 -5.72 -0.34 -5.73
N LYS A 26 -5.51 0.71 -4.93
CA LYS A 26 -4.70 0.64 -3.71
C LYS A 26 -5.26 -0.38 -2.73
N VAL A 27 -6.58 -0.34 -2.49
CA VAL A 27 -7.25 -1.30 -1.59
C VAL A 27 -7.13 -2.72 -2.13
N ASP A 28 -7.54 -2.95 -3.38
CA ASP A 28 -7.51 -4.29 -3.99
C ASP A 28 -6.11 -4.93 -3.94
N GLU A 29 -5.07 -4.15 -4.22
CA GLU A 29 -3.68 -4.66 -4.23
C GLU A 29 -3.13 -4.88 -2.82
N LEU A 30 -3.49 -4.02 -1.86
CA LEU A 30 -3.10 -4.23 -0.47
C LEU A 30 -3.77 -5.47 0.13
N GLU A 31 -5.06 -5.68 -0.14
CA GLU A 31 -5.79 -6.90 0.25
C GLU A 31 -5.16 -8.17 -0.33
N GLN A 32 -4.71 -8.11 -1.58
CA GLN A 32 -3.99 -9.22 -2.20
C GLN A 32 -2.67 -9.50 -1.49
N ILE A 33 -1.90 -8.47 -1.10
CA ILE A 33 -0.65 -8.65 -0.35
C ILE A 33 -0.95 -9.27 1.02
N ILE A 34 -1.94 -8.74 1.76
CA ILE A 34 -2.35 -9.23 3.07
C ILE A 34 -2.73 -10.71 3.01
N THR A 35 -3.56 -11.07 2.02
CA THR A 35 -4.03 -12.46 1.85
C THR A 35 -2.89 -13.39 1.45
N ASN A 36 -2.09 -13.02 0.45
CA ASN A 36 -1.02 -13.87 -0.07
C ASN A 36 0.09 -14.10 0.95
N GLU A 37 0.41 -13.10 1.77
CA GLU A 37 1.44 -13.21 2.80
C GLU A 37 0.90 -13.60 4.18
N ASN A 38 -0.42 -13.75 4.31
CA ASN A 38 -1.11 -14.01 5.58
C ASN A 38 -0.66 -13.01 6.67
N LEU A 39 -0.87 -11.73 6.39
CA LEU A 39 -0.55 -10.62 7.28
C LEU A 39 -1.73 -10.29 8.21
N ASP A 40 -1.42 -9.60 9.31
CA ASP A 40 -2.44 -8.97 10.14
C ASP A 40 -3.01 -7.77 9.38
N HIS A 41 -4.32 -7.82 9.10
CA HIS A 41 -5.00 -6.83 8.28
C HIS A 41 -4.86 -5.41 8.87
N ASP A 42 -5.32 -5.19 10.09
CA ASP A 42 -5.39 -3.87 10.70
C ASP A 42 -4.01 -3.26 10.95
N ALA A 43 -3.05 -4.09 11.37
CA ALA A 43 -1.68 -3.66 11.55
C ALA A 43 -1.02 -3.31 10.21
N THR A 44 -1.33 -4.04 9.13
CA THR A 44 -0.81 -3.74 7.78
C THR A 44 -1.37 -2.42 7.25
N TYR A 45 -2.67 -2.19 7.37
CA TYR A 45 -3.28 -0.91 6.98
C TYR A 45 -2.67 0.26 7.75
N THR A 46 -2.48 0.09 9.06
CA THR A 46 -1.83 1.11 9.90
C THR A 46 -0.38 1.36 9.46
N PHE A 47 0.36 0.30 9.16
CA PHE A 47 1.74 0.39 8.68
C PHE A 47 1.85 1.13 7.34
N VAL A 48 0.99 0.80 6.37
CA VAL A 48 0.95 1.47 5.07
C VAL A 48 0.54 2.93 5.21
N ARG A 49 -0.51 3.22 5.99
CA ARG A 49 -0.94 4.60 6.27
C ARG A 49 0.20 5.45 6.84
N ASN A 50 0.92 4.92 7.84
CA ASN A 50 2.08 5.60 8.40
C ASN A 50 3.17 5.80 7.36
N SER A 51 3.42 4.81 6.49
CA SER A 51 4.45 4.91 5.45
C SER A 51 4.14 6.02 4.44
N PHE A 52 2.87 6.17 4.02
CA PHE A 52 2.43 7.29 3.16
C PHE A 52 2.54 8.63 3.86
N ARG A 53 2.11 8.73 5.13
CA ARG A 53 2.28 9.95 5.93
C ARG A 53 3.75 10.34 6.05
N ASP A 54 4.62 9.37 6.30
CA ASP A 54 6.04 9.58 6.57
C ASP A 54 6.87 9.64 5.28
N GLY A 55 6.25 9.41 4.12
CA GLY A 55 6.89 9.44 2.79
C GLY A 55 7.90 8.31 2.54
N SER A 56 7.92 7.27 3.37
CA SER A 56 8.84 6.14 3.23
C SER A 56 8.33 4.89 3.93
N VAL A 57 8.73 3.72 3.43
CA VAL A 57 8.43 2.44 4.09
C VAL A 57 9.49 2.15 5.14
N ALA A 58 9.07 1.86 6.38
CA ALA A 58 9.98 1.49 7.44
C ALA A 58 10.61 0.09 7.19
N THR A 59 11.86 0.09 6.73
CA THR A 59 12.64 -1.12 6.39
C THR A 59 13.38 -1.73 7.59
N THR A 60 13.66 -0.91 8.60
CA THR A 60 14.42 -1.27 9.80
C THR A 60 13.52 -1.49 11.02
N GLY A 61 14.07 -2.15 12.04
CA GLY A 61 13.35 -2.41 13.28
C GLY A 61 12.27 -3.49 13.17
N THR A 62 11.29 -3.42 14.07
CA THR A 62 10.27 -4.47 14.27
C THR A 62 8.94 -4.18 13.58
N ALA A 63 8.82 -3.11 12.81
CA ALA A 63 7.55 -2.69 12.21
C ALA A 63 6.96 -3.77 11.27
N VAL A 64 7.76 -4.30 10.34
CA VAL A 64 7.35 -5.43 9.47
C VAL A 64 7.04 -6.68 10.29
N THR A 65 7.82 -6.94 11.35
CA THR A 65 7.58 -8.08 12.25
C THR A 65 6.22 -7.96 12.97
N LYS A 66 5.73 -6.75 13.26
CA LYS A 66 4.44 -6.53 13.94
C LYS A 66 3.24 -6.85 13.05
N ILE A 67 3.35 -6.66 11.73
CA ILE A 67 2.28 -6.95 10.78
C ILE A 67 2.26 -8.42 10.34
N MET A 68 3.33 -9.17 10.62
CA MET A 68 3.37 -10.61 10.38
C MET A 68 2.58 -11.32 11.48
N ALA A 69 1.33 -11.69 11.18
CA ALA A 69 0.42 -12.34 12.14
C ALA A 69 0.95 -13.67 12.70
N VAL A 70 1.72 -14.41 11.89
CA VAL A 70 2.25 -15.72 12.26
C VAL A 70 3.74 -15.62 12.59
N ARG A 71 4.09 -15.88 13.84
CA ARG A 71 5.47 -16.25 14.15
C ARG A 71 5.70 -17.66 13.62
N PRO A 72 6.72 -17.89 12.79
CA PRO A 72 7.02 -19.24 12.35
C PRO A 72 7.35 -20.10 13.57
N SER A 73 7.02 -21.37 13.43
CA SER A 73 7.39 -22.39 14.40
C SER A 73 8.88 -22.26 14.73
N ARG A 74 9.23 -22.45 16.02
CA ARG A 74 10.62 -22.55 16.47
C ARG A 74 11.36 -23.73 15.82
N PHE A 75 10.61 -24.65 15.23
CA PHE A 75 11.11 -25.81 14.49
C PHE A 75 11.07 -25.63 12.97
N ALA A 76 10.70 -24.43 12.48
CA ALA A 76 10.77 -24.13 11.06
C ALA A 76 12.24 -24.15 10.59
N PRO A 77 12.50 -24.47 9.30
CA PRO A 77 13.84 -24.42 8.75
C PRO A 77 14.51 -23.08 9.04
N ASP A 78 15.81 -23.14 9.33
CA ASP A 78 16.60 -21.95 9.59
C ASP A 78 16.41 -20.94 8.43
N LYS A 79 16.22 -19.66 8.78
CA LYS A 79 15.95 -18.53 7.86
C LYS A 79 14.57 -18.45 7.18
N ALA A 80 13.63 -19.37 7.40
CA ALA A 80 12.28 -19.26 6.81
C ALA A 80 11.58 -17.93 7.20
N TYR A 81 11.79 -17.48 8.43
CA TYR A 81 11.24 -16.22 8.92
C TYR A 81 11.83 -15.00 8.21
N SER A 82 13.17 -14.93 8.09
CA SER A 82 13.82 -13.76 7.48
C SER A 82 13.45 -13.64 6.01
N LYS A 83 13.39 -14.77 5.28
CA LYS A 83 12.94 -14.79 3.89
C LYS A 83 11.51 -14.28 3.74
N LYS A 84 10.60 -14.71 4.61
CA LYS A 84 9.22 -14.21 4.59
C LYS A 84 9.18 -12.71 4.88
N ARG A 85 9.90 -12.25 5.91
CA ARG A 85 10.00 -10.82 6.25
C ARG A 85 10.52 -10.00 5.06
N GLU A 86 11.58 -10.46 4.40
CA GLU A 86 12.14 -9.80 3.22
C GLU A 86 11.14 -9.76 2.06
N SER A 87 10.42 -10.86 1.80
CA SER A 87 9.39 -10.90 0.75
C SER A 87 8.22 -9.96 1.03
N VAL A 88 7.75 -9.89 2.29
CA VAL A 88 6.69 -8.96 2.71
C VAL A 88 7.17 -7.52 2.51
N LEU A 89 8.39 -7.22 2.94
CA LEU A 89 8.95 -5.88 2.84
C LEU A 89 9.10 -5.44 1.36
N ASP A 90 9.65 -6.29 0.49
CA ASP A 90 9.77 -6.00 -0.95
C ASP A 90 8.40 -5.72 -1.60
N LYS A 91 7.37 -6.51 -1.29
CA LYS A 91 6.01 -6.29 -1.79
C LYS A 91 5.43 -4.94 -1.33
N LEU A 92 5.60 -4.60 -0.06
CA LEU A 92 5.10 -3.34 0.50
C LEU A 92 5.87 -2.12 -0.03
N ILE A 93 7.17 -2.24 -0.28
CA ILE A 93 7.97 -1.18 -0.93
C ILE A 93 7.45 -0.95 -2.35
N ARG A 94 7.28 -1.99 -3.15
CA ARG A 94 6.78 -1.87 -4.53
C ARG A 94 5.37 -1.29 -4.57
N PHE A 95 4.50 -1.73 -3.65
CA PHE A 95 3.18 -1.14 -3.47
C PHE A 95 3.27 0.36 -3.19
N PHE A 96 4.12 0.74 -2.24
CA PHE A 96 4.32 2.13 -1.87
C PHE A 96 4.82 2.96 -3.06
N GLU A 97 5.93 2.57 -3.69
CA GLU A 97 6.52 3.29 -4.82
C GLU A 97 5.53 3.47 -5.98
N ARG A 98 4.74 2.43 -6.25
CA ARG A 98 3.72 2.48 -7.31
C ARG A 98 2.65 3.54 -7.06
N PHE A 99 2.22 3.70 -5.81
CA PHE A 99 1.03 4.50 -5.49
C PHE A 99 1.36 5.84 -4.83
N PHE A 100 2.56 6.03 -4.27
CA PHE A 100 2.95 7.24 -3.57
C PHE A 100 2.94 8.46 -4.51
N ASP A 101 3.58 8.34 -5.67
CA ASP A 101 3.65 9.42 -6.66
C ASP A 101 2.28 9.68 -7.32
N ILE A 102 1.50 8.63 -7.56
CA ILE A 102 0.20 8.73 -8.26
C ILE A 102 -0.86 9.40 -7.38
N SER A 103 -0.80 9.22 -6.06
CA SER A 103 -1.82 9.71 -5.12
C SER A 103 -1.43 10.99 -4.38
N GLY A 104 -0.34 11.64 -4.79
CA GLY A 104 0.18 12.85 -4.11
C GLY A 104 0.55 12.59 -2.65
N GLY A 105 1.04 11.38 -2.34
CA GLY A 105 1.44 10.99 -0.99
C GLY A 105 0.29 10.67 -0.03
N LYS A 106 -0.98 10.60 -0.49
CA LYS A 106 -2.13 10.32 0.36
C LYS A 106 -2.57 8.85 0.28
N PHE A 107 -2.62 8.20 1.43
CA PHE A 107 -3.28 6.91 1.59
C PHE A 107 -4.68 7.13 2.14
N ILE A 108 -5.71 6.86 1.32
CA ILE A 108 -7.16 6.82 1.60
C ILE A 108 -7.60 7.54 2.89
N GLU A 109 -8.34 8.65 2.72
CA GLU A 109 -8.89 9.48 3.82
C GLU A 109 -9.85 8.71 4.74
#